data_AF-A0A0Q5R018-F1
#
_entry.id   AF-A0A0Q5R018-F1
#
_cell.length_a   1.000
_cell.length_b   1.000
_cell.length_c   1.000
_cell.angle_alpha   90.00
_cell.angle_beta   90.00
_cell.angle_gamma   90.00
#
_symmetry.space_group_name_H-M   'P 1'
#
loop_
_entity.id
_entity.type
_entity.pdbx_description
1 polymer ?
#
loop_
_entity_poly.entity_id
_entity_poly.type
_entity_poly.pdbx_seq_one_letter_code
_entity_poly.pdbx_strand_id
1 'polypeptide(L)'
;MARFLSITGRAGMSKITVPIARVLLKVGLTPDSMTVIGTVASVAAAVTLFPMGHLLAGALVIWLFVMFDMIDGAMARERGGGTRFGAVLDATCDRIADGAIFAALGWWCLQTEDHPVLFVGMMICLVTSQVISYAKARAEASGLDGNGGLIERPERLIIILVGAGFSELGMPWLIDVAVWLLAVGSVVTVGQRMLSISNSPGARDLLPIGRPADPETTSGPGQSTPESPA
;
A
#
# COMPACT_ATOMS: atom_id res chain seq x y z
N MET A 1 -24.56 -2.82 2.69
CA MET A 1 -24.01 -4.10 3.21
C MET A 1 -22.55 -3.99 3.67
N ALA A 2 -21.69 -3.23 2.96
CA ALA A 2 -20.29 -2.97 3.36
C ALA A 2 -20.10 -2.23 4.72
N ARG A 3 -21.13 -1.53 5.21
CA ARG A 3 -21.04 -0.73 6.45
C ARG A 3 -21.26 -1.51 7.75
N PHE A 4 -21.76 -2.75 7.68
CA PHE A 4 -22.05 -3.57 8.87
C PHE A 4 -20.87 -4.51 9.23
N LEU A 5 -20.01 -4.84 8.26
CA LEU A 5 -18.78 -5.61 8.47
C LEU A 5 -17.66 -4.81 9.16
N SER A 6 -17.70 -3.47 9.12
CA SER A 6 -16.62 -2.63 9.64
C SER A 6 -16.64 -2.41 11.15
N ILE A 7 -17.80 -2.56 11.81
CA ILE A 7 -17.96 -2.29 13.25
C ILE A 7 -17.78 -3.59 14.06
N THR A 8 -18.41 -4.69 13.64
CA THR A 8 -18.29 -5.99 14.32
C THR A 8 -16.94 -6.66 14.05
N GLY A 9 -16.37 -6.46 12.85
CA GLY A 9 -15.04 -6.96 12.48
C GLY A 9 -13.90 -6.30 13.27
N ARG A 10 -13.96 -4.99 13.52
CA ARG A 10 -12.96 -4.26 14.32
C ARG A 10 -12.90 -4.75 15.77
N ALA A 11 -14.05 -5.00 16.38
CA ALA A 11 -14.12 -5.46 17.77
C ALA A 11 -13.61 -6.91 17.94
N GLY A 12 -13.91 -7.80 16.99
CA GLY A 12 -13.40 -9.18 16.99
C GLY A 12 -11.89 -9.25 16.72
N MET A 13 -11.42 -8.49 15.73
CA MET A 13 -10.01 -8.45 15.36
C MET A 13 -9.14 -7.87 16.47
N SER A 14 -9.61 -6.80 17.14
CA SER A 14 -8.90 -6.22 18.28
C SER A 14 -8.70 -7.20 19.44
N LYS A 15 -9.62 -8.16 19.67
CA LYS A 15 -9.47 -9.16 20.74
C LYS A 15 -8.34 -10.16 20.47
N ILE A 16 -8.01 -10.41 19.20
CA ILE A 16 -6.96 -11.35 18.81
C ILE A 16 -5.62 -10.62 18.62
N THR A 17 -5.63 -9.43 17.99
CA THR A 17 -4.39 -8.72 17.66
C THR A 17 -3.73 -8.08 18.89
N VAL A 18 -4.50 -7.61 19.87
CA VAL A 18 -3.96 -6.96 21.08
C VAL A 18 -3.08 -7.88 21.94
N PRO A 19 -3.48 -9.11 22.29
CA PRO A 19 -2.61 -9.99 23.09
C PRO A 19 -1.32 -10.34 22.34
N ILE A 20 -1.40 -10.58 21.03
CA ILE A 20 -0.22 -10.86 20.20
C ILE A 20 0.70 -9.63 20.17
N ALA A 21 0.14 -8.44 19.91
CA ALA A 21 0.88 -7.19 19.91
C ALA A 21 1.63 -6.95 21.23
N ARG A 22 1.00 -7.21 22.38
CA ARG A 22 1.66 -7.10 23.71
C ARG A 22 2.80 -8.08 23.88
N VAL A 23 2.66 -9.32 23.41
CA VAL A 23 3.74 -10.32 23.46
C VAL A 23 4.91 -9.89 22.60
N LEU A 24 4.66 -9.47 21.36
CA LEU A 24 5.70 -9.01 20.43
C LEU A 24 6.45 -7.77 20.98
N LEU A 25 5.72 -6.81 21.55
CA LEU A 25 6.33 -5.65 22.22
C LEU A 25 7.20 -6.05 23.42
N LYS A 26 6.77 -7.05 24.21
CA LYS A 26 7.56 -7.57 25.35
C LYS A 26 8.85 -8.25 24.92
N VAL A 27 8.86 -8.90 23.76
CA VAL A 27 10.06 -9.54 23.19
C VAL A 27 11.01 -8.52 22.55
N GLY A 28 10.63 -7.23 22.53
CA GLY A 28 11.47 -6.13 22.05
C GLY A 28 11.27 -5.78 20.57
N LEU A 29 10.26 -6.38 19.90
CA LEU A 29 9.92 -6.01 18.53
C LEU A 29 9.20 -4.66 18.49
N THR A 30 9.49 -3.88 17.46
CA THR A 30 8.82 -2.60 17.18
C THR A 30 7.81 -2.78 16.04
N PRO A 31 6.81 -1.87 15.91
CA PRO A 31 5.90 -1.86 14.75
C PRO A 31 6.68 -1.85 13.43
N ASP A 32 7.61 -0.91 13.28
CA ASP A 32 8.43 -0.76 12.06
C ASP A 32 9.21 -2.04 11.71
N SER A 33 9.77 -2.74 12.70
CA SER A 33 10.46 -4.03 12.46
C SER A 33 9.48 -5.11 11.99
N MET A 34 8.26 -5.14 12.51
CA MET A 34 7.23 -6.10 12.07
C MET A 34 6.82 -5.85 10.62
N THR A 35 6.62 -4.58 10.24
CA THR A 35 6.33 -4.17 8.85
C THR A 35 7.42 -4.69 7.90
N VAL A 36 8.70 -4.47 8.25
CA VAL A 36 9.84 -4.91 7.43
C VAL A 36 9.90 -6.45 7.35
N ILE A 37 9.74 -7.15 8.47
CA ILE A 37 9.77 -8.62 8.49
C ILE A 37 8.63 -9.20 7.65
N GLY A 38 7.40 -8.70 7.82
CA GLY A 38 6.24 -9.13 7.06
C GLY A 38 6.41 -8.90 5.56
N THR A 39 6.98 -7.75 5.19
CA THR A 39 7.27 -7.42 3.79
C THR A 39 8.32 -8.34 3.20
N VAL A 40 9.47 -8.51 3.87
CA VAL A 40 10.56 -9.36 3.38
C VAL A 40 10.07 -10.80 3.23
N ALA A 41 9.31 -11.32 4.19
CA ALA A 41 8.78 -12.67 4.13
C ALA A 41 7.75 -12.84 3.00
N SER A 42 6.86 -11.86 2.81
CA SER A 42 5.88 -11.87 1.71
C SER A 42 6.55 -11.82 0.34
N VAL A 43 7.55 -10.94 0.19
CA VAL A 43 8.33 -10.82 -1.06
C VAL A 43 9.10 -12.11 -1.32
N ALA A 44 9.81 -12.63 -0.32
CA ALA A 44 10.55 -13.88 -0.45
C ALA A 44 9.64 -15.04 -0.86
N ALA A 45 8.47 -15.18 -0.23
CA ALA A 45 7.47 -16.18 -0.60
C ALA A 45 6.98 -15.99 -2.03
N ALA A 46 6.62 -14.77 -2.43
CA ALA A 46 6.15 -14.48 -3.78
C ALA A 46 7.20 -14.84 -4.84
N VAL A 47 8.43 -14.32 -4.72
CA VAL A 47 9.49 -14.48 -5.74
C VAL A 47 10.11 -15.88 -5.77
N THR A 48 9.83 -16.74 -4.79
CA THR A 48 10.32 -18.12 -4.78
C THR A 48 9.21 -19.11 -5.11
N LEU A 49 8.10 -19.08 -4.37
CA LEU A 49 7.04 -20.09 -4.48
C LEU A 49 6.22 -19.94 -5.76
N PHE A 50 5.87 -18.71 -6.17
CA PHE A 50 5.09 -18.53 -7.40
C PHE A 50 5.86 -18.95 -8.66
N PRO A 51 7.13 -18.53 -8.89
CA PRO A 51 7.89 -19.00 -10.04
C PRO A 51 8.09 -20.53 -10.10
N MET A 52 8.14 -21.19 -8.94
CA MET A 52 8.23 -22.66 -8.86
C MET A 52 6.89 -23.38 -9.06
N GLY A 53 5.78 -22.65 -9.22
CA GLY A 53 4.44 -23.21 -9.39
C GLY A 53 3.72 -23.57 -8.10
N HIS A 54 4.31 -23.28 -6.93
CA HIS A 54 3.70 -23.51 -5.62
C HIS A 54 2.77 -22.35 -5.22
N LEU A 55 1.68 -22.17 -5.97
CA LEU A 55 0.75 -21.05 -5.82
C LEU A 55 -0.02 -21.06 -4.50
N LEU A 56 -0.52 -22.20 -4.04
CA LEU A 56 -1.22 -22.35 -2.77
C LEU A 56 -0.30 -22.08 -1.60
N ALA A 57 0.89 -22.68 -1.59
CA ALA A 57 1.87 -22.43 -0.53
C ALA A 57 2.28 -20.95 -0.50
N GLY A 58 2.56 -20.36 -1.67
CA GLY A 58 2.84 -18.93 -1.80
C GLY A 58 1.71 -18.07 -1.27
N ALA A 59 0.47 -18.36 -1.68
CA ALA A 59 -0.72 -17.62 -1.28
C ALA A 59 -0.94 -17.67 0.25
N LEU A 60 -0.80 -18.85 0.86
CA LEU A 60 -0.97 -19.02 2.30
C LEU A 60 0.12 -18.30 3.11
N VAL A 61 1.38 -18.39 2.68
CA VAL A 61 2.50 -17.71 3.36
C VAL A 61 2.34 -16.19 3.26
N ILE A 62 2.06 -15.68 2.07
CA ILE A 62 1.85 -14.23 1.86
C ILE A 62 0.65 -13.76 2.68
N TRP A 63 -0.46 -14.49 2.65
CA TRP A 63 -1.65 -14.14 3.43
C TRP A 63 -1.35 -14.07 4.93
N LEU A 64 -0.59 -15.03 5.45
CA LEU A 64 -0.16 -15.02 6.85
C LEU A 64 0.64 -13.76 7.20
N PHE A 65 1.58 -13.34 6.36
CA PHE A 65 2.41 -12.16 6.62
C PHE A 65 1.68 -10.83 6.39
N VAL A 66 0.74 -10.77 5.45
CA VAL A 66 -0.18 -9.63 5.30
C VAL A 66 -1.09 -9.48 6.52
N MET A 67 -1.51 -10.59 7.14
CA MET A 67 -2.23 -10.53 8.43
C MET A 67 -1.33 -10.08 9.58
N PHE A 68 -0.03 -10.40 9.56
CA PHE A 68 0.93 -9.89 10.55
C PHE A 68 1.15 -8.37 10.44
N ASP A 69 1.08 -7.80 9.24
CA ASP A 69 1.06 -6.36 9.00
C ASP A 69 -0.03 -5.67 9.83
N MET A 70 -1.25 -6.23 9.85
CA MET A 70 -2.35 -5.69 10.68
C MET A 70 -2.04 -5.67 12.19
N ILE A 71 -1.08 -6.49 12.65
CA ILE A 71 -0.63 -6.53 14.05
C ILE A 71 0.31 -5.36 14.36
N ASP A 72 1.11 -4.86 13.41
CA ASP A 72 1.99 -3.71 13.67
C ASP A 72 1.20 -2.44 14.02
N GLY A 73 0.05 -2.21 13.38
CA GLY A 73 -0.84 -1.11 13.68
C GLY A 73 -1.49 -1.28 15.04
N ALA A 74 -1.72 -2.53 15.47
CA ALA A 74 -2.13 -2.82 16.85
C ALA A 74 -0.99 -2.57 17.84
N MET A 75 0.25 -2.94 17.52
CA MET A 75 1.44 -2.65 18.33
C MET A 75 1.67 -1.15 18.49
N ALA A 76 1.52 -0.37 17.42
CA ALA A 76 1.62 1.08 17.44
C ALA A 76 0.59 1.69 18.40
N ARG A 77 -0.66 1.21 18.37
CA ARG A 77 -1.71 1.65 19.30
C ARG A 77 -1.41 1.26 20.75
N GLU A 78 -0.96 0.03 21.00
CA GLU A 78 -0.62 -0.43 22.37
C GLU A 78 0.59 0.29 22.96
N ARG A 79 1.52 0.78 22.15
CA ARG A 79 2.69 1.57 22.60
C ARG A 79 2.36 3.06 22.84
N GLY A 80 1.12 3.50 22.60
CA GLY A 80 0.68 4.88 22.79
C GLY A 80 0.66 5.73 21.51
N GLY A 81 0.91 5.15 20.33
CA GLY A 81 0.84 5.82 19.04
C GLY A 81 1.89 5.34 18.03
N GLY A 82 1.60 5.52 16.73
CA GLY A 82 2.55 5.31 15.64
C GLY A 82 3.38 6.57 15.31
N THR A 83 4.34 6.43 14.41
CA THR A 83 5.16 7.56 13.92
C THR A 83 4.79 7.91 12.47
N ARG A 84 5.07 9.16 12.05
CA ARG A 84 4.92 9.55 10.64
C ARG A 84 5.81 8.73 9.71
N PHE A 85 7.01 8.39 10.18
CA PHE A 85 7.93 7.51 9.46
C PHE A 85 7.34 6.10 9.29
N GLY A 86 6.81 5.50 10.35
CA GLY A 86 6.21 4.17 10.31
C GLY A 86 5.04 4.10 9.32
N ALA A 87 4.20 5.14 9.26
CA ALA A 87 3.12 5.22 8.26
C ALA A 87 3.64 5.28 6.81
N VAL A 88 4.75 5.97 6.56
CA VAL A 88 5.39 6.00 5.24
C VAL A 88 6.07 4.67 4.93
N LEU A 89 6.70 4.05 5.93
CA LEU A 89 7.35 2.75 5.82
C LEU A 89 6.33 1.67 5.44
N ASP A 90 5.22 1.57 6.18
CA ASP A 90 4.07 0.69 5.92
C ASP A 90 3.56 0.84 4.49
N ALA A 91 3.18 2.07 4.10
CA ALA A 91 2.72 2.34 2.75
C ALA A 91 3.77 2.02 1.66
N THR A 92 5.07 2.12 1.95
CA THR A 92 6.15 1.78 1.00
C THR A 92 6.32 0.26 0.89
N CYS A 93 6.32 -0.43 2.03
CA CYS A 93 6.37 -1.87 2.16
C CYS A 93 5.22 -2.56 1.41
N ASP A 94 4.00 -2.02 1.54
CA ASP A 94 2.82 -2.44 0.79
C ASP A 94 3.04 -2.42 -0.72
N ARG A 95 3.64 -1.34 -1.24
CA ARG A 95 3.94 -1.17 -2.67
C ARG A 95 4.96 -2.19 -3.14
N ILE A 96 5.97 -2.47 -2.34
CA ILE A 96 7.01 -3.46 -2.65
C ILE A 96 6.40 -4.86 -2.68
N ALA A 97 5.58 -5.21 -1.68
CA ALA A 97 4.91 -6.51 -1.60
C ALA A 97 3.93 -6.71 -2.77
N ASP A 98 3.04 -5.75 -3.03
CA ASP A 98 2.10 -5.80 -4.17
C ASP A 98 2.85 -6.00 -5.49
N GLY A 99 3.92 -5.22 -5.71
CA GLY A 99 4.75 -5.31 -6.92
C GLY A 99 5.42 -6.68 -7.06
N ALA A 100 5.99 -7.22 -5.99
CA ALA A 100 6.62 -8.54 -5.98
C ALA A 100 5.61 -9.67 -6.27
N ILE A 101 4.41 -9.60 -5.68
CA ILE A 101 3.33 -10.58 -5.90
C ILE A 101 2.95 -10.63 -7.39
N PHE A 102 2.61 -9.48 -8.00
CA PHE A 102 2.20 -9.48 -9.41
C PHE A 102 3.35 -9.77 -10.37
N ALA A 103 4.58 -9.33 -10.06
CA ALA A 103 5.74 -9.63 -10.89
C ALA A 103 6.05 -11.14 -10.88
N ALA A 104 6.03 -11.78 -9.71
CA ALA A 104 6.30 -13.20 -9.57
C ALA A 104 5.19 -14.08 -10.18
N LEU A 105 3.93 -13.70 -10.03
CA LEU A 105 2.82 -14.35 -10.74
C LEU A 105 2.89 -14.12 -12.25
N GLY A 106 3.33 -12.95 -12.70
CA GLY A 106 3.61 -12.68 -14.12
C GLY A 106 4.72 -13.58 -14.66
N TRP A 107 5.79 -13.79 -13.90
CA TRP A 107 6.84 -14.75 -14.25
C TRP A 107 6.29 -16.17 -14.36
N TRP A 108 5.51 -16.62 -13.36
CA TRP A 108 4.85 -17.92 -13.39
C TRP A 108 4.00 -18.11 -14.65
N CYS A 109 3.23 -17.10 -15.06
CA CYS A 109 2.43 -17.14 -16.29
C CYS A 109 3.28 -17.42 -17.53
N LEU A 110 4.51 -16.89 -17.62
CA LEU A 110 5.34 -17.03 -18.83
C LEU A 110 6.25 -18.25 -18.81
N GLN A 111 6.75 -18.65 -17.64
CA GLN A 111 7.82 -19.64 -17.54
C GLN A 111 7.35 -20.98 -16.98
N THR A 112 6.25 -21.00 -16.24
CA THR A 112 5.75 -22.20 -15.56
C THR A 112 4.48 -22.73 -16.21
N GLU A 113 3.52 -21.84 -16.54
CA GLU A 113 2.21 -22.22 -17.10
C GLU A 113 2.11 -22.04 -18.63
N ASP A 114 2.96 -21.22 -19.25
CA ASP A 114 2.88 -20.81 -20.67
C ASP A 114 1.52 -20.15 -21.07
N HIS A 115 1.12 -19.15 -20.29
CA HIS A 115 -0.15 -18.43 -20.41
C HIS A 115 0.04 -16.91 -20.69
N PRO A 116 0.53 -16.52 -21.88
CA PRO A 116 0.92 -15.13 -22.19
C PRO A 116 -0.22 -14.10 -22.11
N VAL A 117 -1.48 -14.52 -22.33
CA VAL A 117 -2.65 -13.64 -22.19
C VAL A 117 -2.88 -13.24 -20.73
N LEU A 118 -2.61 -14.16 -19.79
CA LEU A 118 -2.78 -13.91 -18.36
C LEU A 118 -1.67 -13.02 -17.83
N PHE A 119 -0.45 -13.15 -18.39
CA PHE A 119 0.65 -12.21 -18.13
C PHE A 119 0.26 -10.76 -18.43
N VAL A 120 -0.46 -10.49 -19.53
CA VAL A 120 -0.97 -9.14 -19.83
C VAL A 120 -1.88 -8.64 -18.71
N GLY A 121 -2.80 -9.48 -18.23
CA GLY A 121 -3.65 -9.19 -17.08
C GLY A 121 -2.85 -8.87 -15.81
N MET A 122 -1.80 -9.65 -15.52
CA MET A 122 -0.89 -9.41 -14.39
C MET A 122 -0.17 -8.07 -14.51
N MET A 123 0.29 -7.68 -15.71
CA MET A 123 0.95 -6.38 -15.92
C MET A 123 -0.02 -5.21 -15.72
N ILE A 124 -1.28 -5.35 -16.16
CA ILE A 124 -2.32 -4.36 -15.89
C ILE A 124 -2.54 -4.25 -14.37
N CYS A 125 -2.70 -5.38 -13.67
CA CYS A 125 -2.88 -5.40 -12.22
C CYS A 125 -1.70 -4.78 -11.46
N LEU A 126 -0.46 -5.07 -11.87
CA LEU A 126 0.76 -4.50 -11.31
C LEU A 126 0.78 -2.98 -11.48
N VAL A 127 0.63 -2.47 -12.71
CA VAL A 127 0.71 -1.02 -12.96
C VAL A 127 -0.43 -0.31 -12.25
N THR A 128 -1.65 -0.82 -12.37
CA THR A 128 -2.82 -0.18 -11.74
C THR A 128 -2.76 -0.24 -10.22
N SER A 129 -2.22 -1.30 -9.59
CA SER A 129 -2.02 -1.30 -8.14
C SER A 129 -1.12 -0.15 -7.72
N GLN A 130 0.03 0.03 -8.40
CA GLN A 130 0.96 1.13 -8.12
C GLN A 130 0.32 2.52 -8.34
N VAL A 131 -0.41 2.69 -9.43
CA VAL A 131 -1.07 3.97 -9.76
C VAL A 131 -2.19 4.31 -8.77
N ILE A 132 -3.00 3.32 -8.34
CA ILE A 132 -4.12 3.55 -7.41
C ILE A 132 -3.62 4.19 -6.10
N SER A 133 -2.66 3.59 -5.39
CA SER A 133 -2.19 4.19 -4.13
C SER A 133 -1.27 5.39 -4.34
N TYR A 134 -0.55 5.50 -5.47
CA TYR A 134 0.18 6.74 -5.79
C TYR A 134 -0.78 7.93 -5.96
N ALA A 135 -1.87 7.76 -6.71
CA ALA A 135 -2.86 8.81 -6.93
C ALA A 135 -3.45 9.29 -5.59
N LYS A 136 -3.75 8.37 -4.67
CA LYS A 136 -4.21 8.73 -3.31
C LYS A 136 -3.15 9.49 -2.53
N ALA A 137 -1.93 8.95 -2.42
CA ALA A 137 -0.86 9.59 -1.67
C ALA A 137 -0.52 10.99 -2.23
N ARG A 138 -0.54 11.14 -3.57
CA ARG A 138 -0.28 12.42 -4.22
C ARG A 138 -1.42 13.42 -4.02
N ALA A 139 -2.66 12.97 -4.07
CA ALA A 139 -3.83 13.81 -3.77
C ALA A 139 -3.77 14.34 -2.33
N GLU A 140 -3.55 13.46 -1.35
CA GLU A 140 -3.45 13.85 0.06
C GLU A 140 -2.28 14.81 0.31
N ALA A 141 -1.13 14.58 -0.34
CA ALA A 141 0.02 15.50 -0.29
C ALA A 141 -0.26 16.87 -0.92
N SER A 142 -1.23 16.97 -1.82
CA SER A 142 -1.72 18.21 -2.43
C SER A 142 -2.92 18.80 -1.69
N GLY A 143 -3.34 18.23 -0.55
CA GLY A 143 -4.50 18.69 0.21
C GLY A 143 -5.85 18.36 -0.44
N LEU A 144 -5.88 17.41 -1.38
CA LEU A 144 -7.08 16.94 -2.07
C LEU A 144 -7.55 15.59 -1.51
N ASP A 145 -8.82 15.24 -1.75
CA ASP A 145 -9.36 13.93 -1.37
C ASP A 145 -9.00 12.87 -2.41
N GLY A 146 -8.26 11.85 -1.98
CA GLY A 146 -7.88 10.70 -2.79
C GLY A 146 -8.71 9.44 -2.51
N ASN A 147 -9.79 9.54 -1.72
CA ASN A 147 -10.60 8.40 -1.33
C ASN A 147 -11.55 7.92 -2.42
N GLY A 148 -12.04 6.69 -2.25
CA GLY A 148 -12.93 6.00 -3.18
C GLY A 148 -12.21 4.96 -4.04
N GLY A 149 -13.00 4.26 -4.85
CA GLY A 149 -12.56 3.09 -5.61
C GLY A 149 -13.30 1.83 -5.23
N LEU A 150 -13.54 0.94 -6.19
CA LEU A 150 -14.17 -0.36 -5.94
C LEU A 150 -13.19 -1.38 -5.36
N ILE A 151 -11.93 -1.35 -5.83
CA ILE A 151 -10.90 -2.31 -5.45
C ILE A 151 -9.80 -1.58 -4.69
N GLU A 152 -9.80 -1.72 -3.36
CA GLU A 152 -8.68 -1.29 -2.52
C GLU A 152 -7.66 -2.41 -2.34
N ARG A 153 -6.62 -2.18 -1.53
CA ARG A 153 -5.54 -3.14 -1.31
C ARG A 153 -6.04 -4.48 -0.73
N PRO A 154 -6.89 -4.52 0.33
CA PRO A 154 -7.34 -5.78 0.90
C PRO A 154 -8.12 -6.63 -0.11
N GLU A 155 -9.05 -6.04 -0.87
CA GLU A 155 -9.82 -6.75 -1.88
C GLU A 155 -8.91 -7.29 -2.98
N ARG A 156 -7.92 -6.49 -3.40
CA ARG A 156 -6.93 -6.90 -4.41
C ARG A 156 -6.18 -8.16 -3.97
N LEU A 157 -5.63 -8.15 -2.76
CA LEU A 157 -4.85 -9.26 -2.22
C LEU A 157 -5.73 -10.50 -2.02
N ILE A 158 -6.94 -10.34 -1.49
CA ILE A 158 -7.87 -11.48 -1.33
C ILE A 158 -8.17 -12.13 -2.68
N ILE A 159 -8.56 -11.33 -3.69
CA ILE A 159 -8.95 -11.87 -5.00
C ILE A 159 -7.78 -12.60 -5.67
N ILE A 160 -6.57 -12.01 -5.70
CA ILE A 160 -5.44 -12.63 -6.39
C ILE A 160 -4.91 -13.87 -5.65
N LEU A 161 -4.81 -13.82 -4.32
CA LEU A 161 -4.30 -14.96 -3.54
C LEU A 161 -5.29 -16.12 -3.51
N VAL A 162 -6.60 -15.85 -3.47
CA VAL A 162 -7.63 -16.88 -3.62
C VAL A 162 -7.61 -17.46 -5.03
N GLY A 163 -7.54 -16.61 -6.06
CA GLY A 163 -7.44 -17.05 -7.46
C GLY A 163 -6.25 -17.99 -7.68
N ALA A 164 -5.07 -17.59 -7.22
CA ALA A 164 -3.84 -18.38 -7.34
C ALA A 164 -3.84 -19.65 -6.48
N GLY A 165 -4.30 -19.57 -5.23
CA GLY A 165 -4.29 -20.73 -4.35
C GLY A 165 -5.23 -21.84 -4.82
N PHE A 166 -6.43 -21.48 -5.30
CA PHE A 166 -7.39 -22.46 -5.79
C PHE A 166 -7.11 -22.95 -7.21
N SER A 167 -6.34 -22.21 -8.01
CA SER A 167 -5.91 -22.72 -9.33
C SER A 167 -5.01 -23.95 -9.19
N GLU A 168 -4.15 -24.02 -8.17
CA GLU A 168 -3.37 -25.22 -7.84
C GLU A 168 -4.22 -26.35 -7.22
N LEU A 169 -5.36 -26.03 -6.58
CA LEU A 169 -6.29 -27.01 -5.98
C LEU A 169 -7.28 -27.66 -6.98
N GLY A 170 -7.01 -27.55 -8.28
CA GLY A 170 -7.83 -28.17 -9.33
C GLY A 170 -8.93 -27.28 -9.91
N MET A 171 -8.92 -25.97 -9.63
CA MET A 171 -9.79 -24.98 -10.27
C MET A 171 -8.97 -23.97 -11.10
N PRO A 172 -8.27 -24.41 -12.16
CA PRO A 172 -7.30 -23.59 -12.89
C PRO A 172 -7.90 -22.28 -13.45
N TRP A 173 -9.16 -22.32 -13.89
CA TRP A 173 -9.89 -21.15 -14.42
C TRP A 173 -10.08 -20.01 -13.40
N LEU A 174 -9.89 -20.25 -12.10
CA LEU A 174 -10.12 -19.25 -11.07
C LEU A 174 -9.06 -18.14 -11.10
N ILE A 175 -7.82 -18.46 -11.51
CA ILE A 175 -6.77 -17.43 -11.63
C ILE A 175 -7.09 -16.48 -12.79
N ASP A 176 -7.63 -16.96 -13.91
CA ASP A 176 -8.08 -16.13 -15.03
C ASP A 176 -9.19 -15.17 -14.60
N VAL A 177 -10.21 -15.71 -13.93
CA VAL A 177 -11.33 -14.91 -13.41
C VAL A 177 -10.83 -13.87 -12.43
N ALA A 178 -9.97 -14.25 -11.48
CA ALA A 178 -9.41 -13.33 -10.49
C ALA A 178 -8.61 -12.19 -11.15
N VAL A 179 -7.74 -12.52 -12.10
CA VAL A 179 -6.88 -11.54 -12.77
C VAL A 179 -7.68 -10.60 -13.65
N TRP A 180 -8.60 -11.10 -14.47
CA TRP A 180 -9.38 -10.23 -15.34
C TRP A 180 -10.40 -9.38 -14.58
N LEU A 181 -11.00 -9.93 -13.51
CA LEU A 181 -11.82 -9.17 -12.58
C LEU A 181 -11.01 -8.03 -11.94
N LEU A 182 -9.78 -8.32 -11.48
CA LEU A 182 -8.88 -7.32 -10.90
C LEU A 182 -8.40 -6.30 -11.91
N ALA A 183 -8.05 -6.71 -13.13
CA ALA A 183 -7.55 -5.83 -14.17
C ALA A 183 -8.62 -4.79 -14.52
N VAL A 184 -9.84 -5.25 -14.83
CA VAL A 184 -10.97 -4.36 -15.14
C VAL A 184 -11.34 -3.50 -13.93
N GLY A 185 -11.50 -4.12 -12.76
CA GLY A 185 -11.86 -3.43 -11.53
C GLY A 185 -10.83 -2.37 -11.10
N SER A 186 -9.54 -2.62 -11.33
CA SER A 186 -8.46 -1.69 -11.01
C SER A 186 -8.40 -0.52 -11.99
N VAL A 187 -8.59 -0.75 -13.30
CA VAL A 187 -8.69 0.34 -14.28
C VAL A 187 -9.89 1.25 -13.96
N VAL A 188 -11.05 0.67 -13.66
CA VAL A 188 -12.22 1.42 -13.21
C VAL A 188 -11.92 2.20 -11.93
N THR A 189 -11.22 1.58 -10.97
CA THR A 189 -10.84 2.23 -9.71
C THR A 189 -9.90 3.42 -9.92
N VAL A 190 -8.94 3.33 -10.85
CA VAL A 190 -8.09 4.48 -11.24
C VAL A 190 -8.97 5.63 -11.73
N GLY A 191 -9.92 5.36 -12.64
CA GLY A 191 -10.85 6.37 -13.14
C GLY A 191 -11.70 7.00 -12.04
N GLN A 192 -12.28 6.18 -11.16
CA GLN A 192 -13.07 6.65 -10.01
C GLN A 192 -12.25 7.55 -9.07
N ARG A 193 -11.00 7.18 -8.81
CA ARG A 193 -10.09 7.96 -7.96
C ARG A 193 -9.73 9.28 -8.61
N MET A 194 -9.42 9.29 -9.91
CA MET A 194 -9.15 10.54 -10.63
C MET A 194 -10.37 11.46 -10.67
N LEU A 195 -11.57 10.90 -10.83
CA LEU A 195 -12.81 11.68 -10.74
C LEU A 195 -13.01 12.27 -9.34
N SER A 196 -12.79 11.49 -8.28
CA SER A 196 -12.84 11.94 -6.89
C SER A 196 -11.89 13.11 -6.64
N ILE A 197 -10.63 12.97 -7.07
CA ILE A 197 -9.61 14.02 -6.97
C ILE A 197 -10.03 15.27 -7.76
N SER A 198 -10.53 15.10 -8.99
CA SER A 198 -10.94 16.23 -9.84
C SER A 198 -12.14 17.01 -9.32
N ASN A 199 -12.95 16.38 -8.47
CA ASN A 199 -14.12 16.96 -7.82
C ASN A 199 -13.81 17.47 -6.39
N SER A 200 -12.58 17.30 -5.91
CA SER A 200 -12.16 17.81 -4.61
C SER A 200 -12.18 19.35 -4.60
N PRO A 201 -12.59 20.00 -3.49
CA PRO A 201 -12.50 21.44 -3.35
C PRO A 201 -11.07 21.93 -3.62
N GLY A 202 -10.92 22.98 -4.44
CA GLY A 202 -9.62 23.55 -4.80
C GLY A 202 -8.82 22.79 -5.87
N ALA A 203 -9.30 21.64 -6.35
CA ALA A 203 -8.58 20.82 -7.35
C ALA A 203 -8.38 21.52 -8.71
N ARG A 204 -9.24 22.51 -9.03
CA ARG A 204 -9.20 23.27 -10.29
C ARG A 204 -8.78 24.72 -10.10
N ASP A 205 -8.37 25.09 -8.89
CA ASP A 205 -7.89 26.43 -8.62
C ASP A 205 -6.54 26.64 -9.30
N LEU A 206 -6.34 27.83 -9.87
CA LEU A 206 -5.08 28.19 -10.50
C LEU A 206 -4.01 28.37 -9.42
N LEU A 207 -2.89 27.66 -9.55
CA LEU A 207 -1.75 27.87 -8.69
C LEU A 207 -1.16 29.27 -8.93
N PRO A 208 -0.90 30.06 -7.87
CA PRO A 208 -0.25 31.35 -8.02
C PRO A 208 1.11 31.19 -8.71
N ILE A 209 1.36 31.96 -9.77
CA ILE A 209 2.71 32.06 -10.34
C ILE A 209 3.54 32.81 -9.30
N GLY A 210 4.49 32.12 -8.66
CA GLY A 210 5.44 32.77 -7.76
C GLY A 210 6.15 33.89 -8.50
N ARG A 211 6.01 35.13 -8.03
CA ARG A 211 6.87 36.23 -8.50
C ARG A 211 8.30 35.86 -8.08
N PRO A 212 9.30 35.88 -8.97
CA PRO A 212 10.68 35.67 -8.55
C PRO A 212 10.98 36.65 -7.41
N ALA A 213 11.59 36.16 -6.33
CA ALA A 213 11.89 36.97 -5.16
C ALA A 213 12.68 38.21 -5.60
N ASP A 214 12.14 39.40 -5.31
CA ASP A 214 12.85 40.65 -5.57
C ASP A 214 14.19 40.60 -4.79
N PRO A 215 15.35 40.89 -5.41
CA PRO A 215 16.66 40.76 -4.77
C PRO A 215 16.93 41.73 -3.60
N GLU A 216 15.98 42.55 -3.18
CA GLU A 216 16.23 43.67 -2.26
C GLU A 216 15.50 43.52 -0.93
N THR A 217 16.09 42.72 -0.02
CA THR A 217 16.08 43.03 1.42
C THR A 217 17.25 42.32 2.13
N THR A 218 18.48 42.63 1.70
CA THR A 218 19.68 42.44 2.50
C THR A 218 20.49 43.74 2.56
N SER A 219 19.82 44.86 2.81
CA SER A 219 20.48 46.08 3.29
C SER A 219 20.26 46.19 4.80
N GLY A 220 21.10 45.49 5.57
CA GLY A 220 21.27 45.81 6.98
C GLY A 220 21.89 47.20 7.11
N PRO A 221 21.36 48.11 7.95
CA PRO A 221 21.95 49.42 8.11
C PRO A 221 23.29 49.30 8.85
N GLY A 222 24.36 49.75 8.20
CA GLY A 222 25.61 50.06 8.87
C GLY A 222 25.52 51.37 9.67
N GLN A 223 26.48 51.50 10.58
CA GLN A 223 26.88 52.69 11.37
C GLN A 223 26.02 52.91 12.63
N SER A 224 26.55 53.20 13.81
CA SER A 224 27.86 53.71 14.23
C SER A 224 28.04 53.49 15.75
N THR A 225 29.23 53.09 16.19
CA THR A 225 29.70 53.35 17.56
C THR A 225 29.80 54.85 17.81
N PRO A 226 29.59 55.29 19.06
CA PRO A 226 30.63 56.12 19.66
C PRO A 226 31.06 55.63 21.06
N GLU A 227 32.35 55.78 21.30
CA GLU A 227 33.02 55.71 22.60
C GLU A 227 32.52 56.75 23.62
N SER A 228 32.86 56.46 24.89
CA SER A 228 33.36 57.39 25.95
C SER A 228 32.36 57.76 27.08
N PRO A 229 32.83 58.19 28.28
CA PRO A 229 33.89 57.66 29.16
C PRO A 229 33.48 57.60 30.66
N ALA A 230 34.43 57.10 31.47
CA ALA A 230 34.63 57.19 32.93
C ALA A 230 34.26 55.94 33.75
#